data_AF-A0A358HWM6-F1
#
_entry.id   AF-A0A358HWM6-F1
#
_cell.length_a   1.000
_cell.length_b   1.000
_cell.length_c   1.000
_cell.angle_alpha   90.00
_cell.angle_beta   90.00
_cell.angle_gamma   90.00
#
_symmetry.space_group_name_H-M   'P 1'
#
loop_
_entity.id
_entity.type
_entity.pdbx_description
1 polymer ?
#
loop_
_entity_poly.entity_id
_entity_poly.type
_entity_poly.pdbx_seq_one_letter_code
_entity_poly.pdbx_strand_id
1 'polypeptide(L)'
;ELPMEPLPFIVVIVDEMADLMLVAGKDVEASIQRLAQMARAAGLHLIMATQRPSVDVITGTIKANFPTRISYSVTSKIDSRTILGEMGAEQLLGQGDMLYMGQGGRLQRVHGPFVSDEEVESIVKHLRDQGDPSYLETVTEEPEEDPVAAYMAGGNAGSGGGNGSDDDLYNQAVGIVLREKKASTSFIQRKLSIGYNRAARIIEQMEENGVVSGANHVGKREVLMENMDGSPYEY
;
A
#
# COMPACT_ATOMS: atom_id res chain seq x y z
N GLU A 1 -6.76 -17.74 24.62
CA GLU A 1 -7.49 -18.46 23.56
C GLU A 1 -7.89 -17.45 22.51
N LEU A 2 -7.72 -17.75 21.21
CA LEU A 2 -8.20 -16.86 20.16
C LEU A 2 -9.74 -16.90 20.17
N PRO A 3 -10.43 -15.74 20.16
CA PRO A 3 -11.88 -15.72 20.13
C PRO A 3 -12.39 -16.46 18.89
N MET A 4 -13.20 -17.50 19.10
CA MET A 4 -13.78 -18.37 18.06
C MET A 4 -15.06 -17.75 17.48
N GLU A 5 -15.00 -16.48 17.13
CA GLU A 5 -16.11 -15.78 16.46
C GLU A 5 -15.91 -15.81 14.94
N PRO A 6 -16.99 -16.00 14.15
CA PRO A 6 -16.88 -15.99 12.71
C PRO A 6 -16.43 -14.62 12.21
N LEU A 7 -15.36 -14.59 11.43
CA LEU A 7 -14.89 -13.35 10.82
C LEU A 7 -15.86 -12.87 9.73
N PRO A 8 -16.23 -11.59 9.70
CA PRO A 8 -17.09 -11.05 8.66
C PRO A 8 -16.34 -10.95 7.33
N PHE A 9 -17.09 -10.97 6.23
CA PHE A 9 -16.54 -10.51 4.95
C PHE A 9 -16.29 -9.01 5.01
N ILE A 10 -15.16 -8.58 4.45
CA ILE A 10 -14.79 -7.17 4.38
C ILE A 10 -14.86 -6.74 2.92
N VAL A 11 -15.66 -5.69 2.65
CA VAL A 11 -15.82 -5.10 1.32
C VAL A 11 -15.24 -3.70 1.35
N VAL A 12 -14.21 -3.46 0.55
CA VAL A 12 -13.55 -2.16 0.38
C VAL A 12 -14.10 -1.51 -0.89
N ILE A 13 -14.70 -0.33 -0.76
CA ILE A 13 -15.31 0.42 -1.86
C ILE A 13 -14.50 1.71 -2.10
N VAL A 14 -14.03 1.89 -3.32
CA VAL A 14 -13.35 3.10 -3.78
C VAL A 14 -14.19 3.72 -4.88
N ASP A 15 -14.81 4.87 -4.63
CA ASP A 15 -15.74 5.51 -5.58
C ASP A 15 -15.01 6.16 -6.78
N GLU A 16 -13.83 6.74 -6.53
CA GLU A 16 -13.00 7.35 -7.58
C GLU A 16 -11.54 6.98 -7.40
N MET A 17 -11.14 5.87 -8.02
CA MET A 17 -9.76 5.37 -7.98
C MET A 17 -8.76 6.37 -8.60
N ALA A 18 -9.17 7.17 -9.58
CA ALA A 18 -8.24 8.06 -10.28
C ALA A 18 -7.66 9.14 -9.35
N ASP A 19 -8.38 9.57 -8.32
CA ASP A 19 -7.86 10.52 -7.34
C ASP A 19 -6.73 9.91 -6.52
N LEU A 20 -6.87 8.64 -6.12
CA LEU A 20 -5.80 7.91 -5.44
C LEU A 20 -4.57 7.72 -6.34
N MET A 21 -4.79 7.43 -7.62
CA MET A 21 -3.71 7.22 -8.58
C MET A 21 -2.92 8.51 -8.88
N LEU A 22 -3.57 9.67 -8.84
CA LEU A 22 -2.91 10.97 -9.05
C LEU A 22 -2.02 11.39 -7.88
N VAL A 23 -2.41 11.05 -6.66
CA VAL A 23 -1.68 11.46 -5.44
C VAL A 23 -0.55 10.47 -5.10
N ALA A 24 -0.82 9.16 -5.20
CA ALA A 24 0.09 8.11 -4.74
C ALA A 24 0.04 6.84 -5.60
N GLY A 25 0.02 6.99 -6.93
CA GLY A 25 -0.26 5.88 -7.85
C GLY A 25 0.57 4.61 -7.66
N LYS A 26 1.89 4.72 -7.39
CA LYS A 26 2.75 3.55 -7.19
C LYS A 26 2.40 2.74 -5.93
N ASP A 27 2.16 3.42 -4.82
CA ASP A 27 1.89 2.77 -3.53
C ASP A 27 0.48 2.19 -3.49
N VAL A 28 -0.47 2.91 -4.10
CA VAL A 28 -1.86 2.46 -4.28
C VAL A 28 -1.90 1.23 -5.18
N GLU A 29 -1.22 1.25 -6.34
CA GLU A 29 -1.18 0.12 -7.27
C GLU A 29 -0.55 -1.12 -6.62
N ALA A 30 0.57 -0.96 -5.89
CA ALA A 30 1.22 -2.06 -5.18
C ALA A 30 0.32 -2.66 -4.08
N SER A 31 -0.40 -1.83 -3.34
CA SER A 31 -1.31 -2.28 -2.28
C SER A 31 -2.54 -2.99 -2.86
N ILE A 32 -3.13 -2.44 -3.93
CA ILE A 32 -4.25 -3.05 -4.65
C ILE A 32 -3.84 -4.39 -5.27
N GLN A 33 -2.64 -4.47 -5.85
CA GLN A 33 -2.11 -5.73 -6.39
C GLN A 33 -1.99 -6.78 -5.28
N ARG A 34 -1.39 -6.44 -4.13
CA ARG A 34 -1.25 -7.37 -3.00
C ARG A 34 -2.61 -7.85 -2.49
N LEU A 35 -3.54 -6.91 -2.30
CA LEU A 35 -4.90 -7.24 -1.88
C LEU A 35 -5.58 -8.17 -2.90
N ALA A 36 -5.66 -7.78 -4.16
CA ALA A 36 -6.38 -8.56 -5.17
C ALA A 36 -5.82 -9.98 -5.38
N GLN A 37 -4.52 -10.21 -5.13
CA GLN A 37 -3.89 -11.53 -5.23
C GLN A 37 -4.18 -12.45 -4.04
N MET A 38 -4.25 -11.91 -2.82
CA MET A 38 -4.32 -12.70 -1.57
C MET A 38 -5.70 -12.68 -0.90
N ALA A 39 -6.52 -11.67 -1.21
CA ALA A 39 -7.76 -11.35 -0.51
C ALA A 39 -8.87 -12.41 -0.61
N ARG A 40 -8.95 -13.13 -1.74
CA ARG A 40 -10.10 -14.02 -2.03
C ARG A 40 -10.33 -15.08 -0.97
N ALA A 41 -9.26 -15.73 -0.49
CA ALA A 41 -9.37 -16.76 0.54
C ALA A 41 -9.58 -16.17 1.95
N ALA A 42 -9.20 -14.90 2.15
CA ALA A 42 -9.36 -14.17 3.40
C ALA A 42 -10.73 -13.48 3.55
N GLY A 43 -11.62 -13.58 2.55
CA GLY A 43 -12.93 -12.94 2.59
C GLY A 43 -12.91 -11.43 2.36
N LEU A 44 -11.82 -10.90 1.80
CA LEU A 44 -11.65 -9.51 1.43
C LEU A 44 -12.08 -9.30 -0.03
N HIS A 45 -12.91 -8.29 -0.30
CA HIS A 45 -13.43 -7.97 -1.63
C HIS A 45 -13.25 -6.49 -1.93
N LEU A 46 -12.78 -6.17 -3.14
CA LEU A 46 -12.54 -4.80 -3.57
C LEU A 46 -13.53 -4.43 -4.68
N ILE A 47 -14.19 -3.29 -4.52
CA ILE A 47 -15.01 -2.62 -5.55
C ILE A 47 -14.35 -1.27 -5.82
N MET A 48 -13.98 -1.04 -7.07
CA MET A 48 -13.29 0.17 -7.49
C MET A 48 -14.03 0.77 -8.67
N ALA A 49 -14.45 2.02 -8.52
CA ALA A 49 -15.11 2.82 -9.52
C ALA A 49 -14.21 3.99 -9.95
N THR A 50 -14.46 4.48 -11.15
CA THR A 50 -13.81 5.68 -11.69
C THR A 50 -14.63 6.23 -12.84
N GLN A 51 -14.65 7.55 -12.97
CA GLN A 51 -15.20 8.25 -14.13
C GLN A 51 -14.14 8.55 -15.19
N ARG A 52 -12.86 8.23 -14.92
CA ARG A 52 -11.71 8.50 -15.79
C ARG A 52 -11.10 7.19 -16.32
N PRO A 53 -11.68 6.59 -17.37
CA PRO A 53 -11.21 5.32 -17.92
C PRO A 53 -9.96 5.47 -18.82
N SER A 54 -8.88 6.03 -18.25
CA SER A 54 -7.58 6.17 -18.93
C SER A 54 -6.64 5.01 -18.61
N VAL A 55 -5.61 4.83 -19.44
CA VAL A 55 -4.58 3.79 -19.24
C VAL A 55 -3.75 4.05 -17.98
N ASP A 56 -3.62 5.32 -17.59
CA ASP A 56 -2.88 5.74 -16.39
C ASP A 56 -3.64 5.38 -15.09
N VAL A 57 -4.98 5.30 -15.15
CA VAL A 57 -5.82 4.88 -14.02
C VAL A 57 -6.04 3.37 -14.04
N ILE A 58 -6.42 2.82 -15.21
CA ILE A 58 -6.70 1.39 -15.40
C ILE A 58 -5.47 0.73 -16.04
N THR A 59 -4.42 0.62 -15.22
CA THR A 59 -3.13 0.08 -15.64
C THR A 59 -3.22 -1.40 -16.03
N GLY A 60 -2.15 -1.94 -16.62
CA GLY A 60 -2.02 -3.36 -16.90
C GLY A 60 -2.12 -4.22 -15.63
N THR A 61 -1.55 -3.76 -14.52
CA THR A 61 -1.57 -4.44 -13.22
C THR A 61 -2.98 -4.51 -12.66
N ILE A 62 -3.73 -3.40 -12.71
CA ILE A 62 -5.14 -3.38 -12.29
C ILE A 62 -5.94 -4.36 -13.14
N LYS A 63 -5.78 -4.33 -14.48
CA LYS A 63 -6.47 -5.28 -15.35
C LYS A 63 -6.10 -6.73 -15.04
N ALA A 64 -4.85 -7.04 -14.75
CA ALA A 64 -4.42 -8.41 -14.46
C ALA A 64 -5.06 -8.98 -13.18
N ASN A 65 -5.35 -8.14 -12.19
CA ASN A 65 -5.86 -8.58 -10.89
C ASN A 65 -7.39 -8.44 -10.71
N PHE A 66 -8.06 -7.67 -11.57
CA PHE A 66 -9.52 -7.49 -11.55
C PHE A 66 -10.16 -8.10 -12.81
N PRO A 67 -10.47 -9.41 -12.80
CA PRO A 67 -11.00 -10.11 -13.97
C PRO A 67 -12.48 -9.79 -14.23
N THR A 68 -13.22 -9.41 -13.19
CA THR A 68 -14.63 -9.02 -13.29
C THR A 68 -14.72 -7.51 -13.48
N ARG A 69 -15.43 -7.07 -14.52
CA ARG A 69 -15.52 -5.65 -14.88
C ARG A 69 -16.94 -5.27 -15.27
N ILE A 70 -17.31 -4.04 -14.96
CA ILE A 70 -18.55 -3.40 -15.38
C ILE A 70 -18.17 -2.09 -16.05
N SER A 71 -18.79 -1.80 -17.20
CA SER A 71 -18.71 -0.48 -17.82
C SER A 71 -20.12 0.03 -18.06
N TYR A 72 -20.40 1.23 -17.57
CA TYR A 72 -21.52 2.03 -18.05
C TYR A 72 -21.16 2.70 -19.38
N SER A 73 -22.06 3.52 -19.92
CA SER A 73 -21.82 4.29 -21.13
C SER A 73 -20.57 5.15 -21.02
N VAL A 74 -19.70 5.05 -22.02
CA VAL A 74 -18.46 5.83 -22.14
C VAL A 74 -18.44 6.58 -23.47
N THR A 75 -17.57 7.59 -23.57
CA THR A 75 -17.57 8.49 -24.73
C THR A 75 -16.95 7.88 -25.98
N SER A 76 -15.98 6.98 -25.82
CA SER A 76 -15.16 6.52 -26.94
C SER A 76 -14.91 5.01 -26.91
N LYS A 77 -14.63 4.48 -28.11
CA LYS A 77 -14.15 3.10 -28.31
C LYS A 77 -12.84 2.82 -27.55
N ILE A 78 -12.04 3.86 -27.31
CA ILE A 78 -10.77 3.75 -26.59
C ILE A 78 -11.08 3.49 -25.12
N ASP A 79 -11.97 4.27 -24.51
CA ASP A 79 -12.41 4.11 -23.12
C ASP A 79 -13.02 2.73 -22.87
N SER A 80 -13.90 2.28 -23.79
CA SER A 80 -14.49 0.93 -23.72
C SER A 80 -13.41 -0.14 -23.68
N ARG A 81 -12.40 -0.04 -24.54
CA ARG A 81 -11.28 -0.98 -24.56
C ARG A 81 -10.40 -0.87 -23.32
N THR A 82 -10.21 0.31 -22.77
CA THR A 82 -9.43 0.50 -21.54
C THR A 82 -10.08 -0.24 -20.37
N ILE A 83 -11.41 -0.18 -20.23
CA ILE A 83 -12.15 -0.86 -19.17
C ILE A 83 -12.32 -2.36 -19.48
N LEU A 84 -12.89 -2.71 -20.63
CA LEU A 84 -13.37 -4.07 -20.92
C LEU A 84 -12.40 -4.91 -21.76
N GLY A 85 -11.37 -4.30 -22.36
CA GLY A 85 -10.52 -4.95 -23.37
C GLY A 85 -11.14 -5.02 -24.77
N GLU A 86 -12.44 -4.74 -24.89
CA GLU A 86 -13.20 -4.77 -26.14
C GLU A 86 -14.07 -3.51 -26.31
N MET A 87 -14.55 -3.27 -27.53
CA MET A 87 -15.47 -2.16 -27.84
C MET A 87 -16.92 -2.56 -27.49
N GLY A 88 -17.78 -1.59 -27.25
CA GLY A 88 -19.22 -1.80 -27.06
C GLY A 88 -19.84 -0.87 -26.02
N ALA A 89 -19.06 -0.44 -25.02
CA ALA A 89 -19.59 0.44 -23.97
C ALA A 89 -19.93 1.84 -24.51
N GLU A 90 -19.30 2.27 -25.62
CA GLU A 90 -19.60 3.54 -26.29
C GLU A 90 -20.98 3.57 -26.98
N GLN A 91 -21.65 2.42 -27.06
CA GLN A 91 -22.96 2.26 -27.70
C GLN A 91 -24.09 2.11 -26.67
N LEU A 92 -23.75 2.14 -25.38
CA LEU A 92 -24.73 2.08 -24.31
C LEU A 92 -25.54 3.37 -24.22
N LEU A 93 -26.79 3.24 -23.83
CA LEU A 93 -27.79 4.31 -23.86
C LEU A 93 -27.68 5.27 -22.66
N GLY A 94 -26.80 4.98 -21.68
CA GLY A 94 -26.75 5.67 -20.40
C GLY A 94 -27.84 5.18 -19.43
N GLN A 95 -28.10 5.96 -18.37
CA GLN A 95 -29.20 5.72 -17.42
C GLN A 95 -29.30 4.27 -16.90
N GLY A 96 -28.16 3.69 -16.50
CA GLY A 96 -28.10 2.32 -15.97
C GLY A 96 -27.82 1.23 -17.01
N ASP A 97 -27.81 1.53 -18.31
CA ASP A 97 -27.37 0.57 -19.34
C ASP A 97 -25.86 0.29 -19.20
N MET A 98 -25.50 -0.99 -19.04
CA MET A 98 -24.14 -1.42 -18.75
C MET A 98 -23.73 -2.69 -19.48
N LEU A 99 -22.42 -2.87 -19.63
CA LEU A 99 -21.79 -4.13 -20.01
C LEU A 99 -21.11 -4.74 -18.80
N TYR A 100 -21.45 -6.00 -18.54
CA TYR A 100 -20.82 -6.84 -17.53
C TYR A 100 -19.90 -7.86 -18.19
N MET A 101 -18.70 -8.02 -17.63
CA MET A 101 -17.75 -9.05 -17.99
C MET A 101 -17.34 -9.82 -16.73
N GLY A 102 -17.77 -11.08 -16.65
CA GLY A 102 -17.28 -12.01 -15.63
C GLY A 102 -15.87 -12.52 -15.93
N GLN A 103 -15.29 -13.28 -15.01
CA GLN A 103 -13.95 -13.87 -15.17
C GLN A 103 -13.86 -14.74 -16.44
N GLY A 104 -13.16 -14.25 -17.46
CA GLY A 104 -13.00 -14.94 -18.75
C GLY A 104 -14.30 -15.12 -19.55
N GLY A 105 -15.37 -14.43 -19.16
CA GLY A 105 -16.69 -14.51 -19.76
C GLY A 105 -16.87 -13.59 -20.97
N ARG A 106 -17.90 -13.86 -21.78
CA ARG A 106 -18.35 -12.94 -22.85
C ARG A 106 -19.00 -11.70 -22.24
N LEU A 107 -18.94 -10.58 -22.96
CA LEU A 107 -19.68 -9.38 -22.60
C LEU A 107 -21.19 -9.65 -22.58
N GLN A 108 -21.83 -9.27 -21.48
CA GLN A 108 -23.28 -9.33 -21.29
C GLN A 108 -23.81 -7.92 -21.11
N ARG A 109 -24.80 -7.53 -21.92
CA ARG A 109 -25.52 -6.28 -21.71
C ARG A 109 -26.56 -6.47 -20.62
N VAL A 110 -26.57 -5.57 -19.64
CA VAL A 110 -27.43 -5.60 -18.48
C VAL A 110 -28.02 -4.20 -18.28
N HIS A 111 -29.28 -4.13 -17.84
CA HIS A 111 -29.89 -2.89 -17.41
C HIS A 111 -29.81 -2.82 -15.89
N GLY A 112 -29.00 -1.89 -15.38
CA GLY A 112 -28.84 -1.63 -13.96
C GLY A 112 -30.16 -1.15 -13.35
N PRO A 113 -30.53 -1.67 -12.15
CA PRO A 113 -31.69 -1.17 -11.44
C PRO A 113 -31.48 0.30 -11.07
N PHE A 114 -32.53 1.09 -11.20
CA PHE A 114 -32.55 2.44 -10.67
C PHE A 114 -32.87 2.39 -9.17
N VAL A 115 -32.09 3.13 -8.39
CA VAL A 115 -32.36 3.43 -6.99
C VAL A 115 -32.26 4.94 -6.83
N SER A 116 -33.27 5.54 -6.23
CA SER A 116 -33.30 6.97 -5.94
C SER A 116 -32.53 7.30 -4.66
N ASP A 117 -32.08 8.55 -4.53
CA ASP A 117 -31.40 9.02 -3.33
C ASP A 117 -32.33 8.90 -2.10
N GLU A 118 -33.64 9.13 -2.26
CA GLU A 118 -34.61 8.96 -1.18
C GLU A 118 -34.73 7.50 -0.69
N GLU A 119 -34.62 6.52 -1.60
CA GLU A 119 -34.59 5.10 -1.23
C GLU A 119 -33.31 4.75 -0.47
N VAL A 120 -32.17 5.29 -0.89
CA VAL A 120 -30.89 5.11 -0.19
C VAL A 120 -30.96 5.69 1.23
N GLU A 121 -31.44 6.94 1.37
CA GLU A 121 -31.61 7.60 2.66
C GLU A 121 -32.53 6.81 3.59
N SER A 122 -33.64 6.28 3.06
CA SER A 122 -34.58 5.44 3.81
C SER A 122 -33.91 4.17 4.35
N ILE A 123 -33.12 3.48 3.52
CA ILE A 123 -32.36 2.28 3.93
C ILE A 123 -31.30 2.64 4.98
N VAL A 124 -30.55 3.71 4.76
CA VAL A 124 -29.53 4.18 5.71
C VAL A 124 -30.14 4.50 7.07
N LYS A 125 -31.30 5.18 7.09
CA LYS A 125 -32.03 5.47 8.33
C LYS A 125 -32.44 4.18 9.04
N HIS A 126 -33.03 3.24 8.31
CA HIS A 126 -33.44 1.95 8.87
C HIS A 126 -32.27 1.16 9.47
N LEU A 127 -31.07 1.25 8.87
CA LEU A 127 -29.86 0.63 9.41
C LEU A 127 -29.34 1.34 10.66
N ARG A 128 -29.35 2.68 10.69
CA ARG A 128 -28.96 3.47 11.86
C ARG A 128 -29.84 3.21 13.07
N ASP A 129 -31.13 2.93 12.86
CA ASP A 129 -32.06 2.58 13.94
C ASP A 129 -31.78 1.19 14.56
N GLN A 130 -30.95 0.35 13.91
CA GLN A 130 -30.60 -1.00 14.39
C GLN A 130 -29.32 -1.04 15.22
N GLY A 131 -28.42 -0.06 15.09
CA GLY A 131 -27.19 -0.01 15.85
C GLY A 131 -26.21 1.05 15.38
N ASP A 132 -25.26 1.35 16.26
CA ASP A 132 -24.18 2.29 15.99
C ASP A 132 -23.01 1.61 15.24
N PRO A 133 -22.29 2.35 14.37
CA PRO A 133 -21.11 1.84 13.70
C PRO A 133 -19.98 1.55 14.69
N SER A 134 -19.39 0.36 14.60
CA SER A 134 -18.19 0.00 15.34
C SER A 134 -16.95 0.33 14.51
N TYR A 135 -16.43 1.55 14.65
CA TYR A 135 -15.22 1.99 13.96
C TYR A 135 -13.95 1.38 14.57
N LEU A 136 -13.02 0.99 13.71
CA LEU A 136 -11.67 0.58 14.09
C LEU A 136 -10.71 1.72 13.75
N GLU A 137 -10.31 2.51 14.76
CA GLU A 137 -9.44 3.68 14.58
C GLU A 137 -8.10 3.32 13.91
N THR A 138 -7.58 2.12 14.21
CA THR A 138 -6.35 1.55 13.64
C THR A 138 -6.36 1.40 12.12
N VAL A 139 -7.52 1.46 11.45
CA VAL A 139 -7.60 1.38 9.99
C VAL A 139 -7.20 2.71 9.33
N THR A 140 -7.45 3.82 10.02
CA THR A 140 -7.17 5.18 9.52
C THR A 140 -5.94 5.81 10.16
N GLU A 141 -5.45 5.23 11.24
CA GLU A 141 -4.15 5.59 11.79
C GLU A 141 -3.09 5.31 10.74
N GLU A 142 -2.24 6.30 10.48
CA GLU A 142 -0.99 6.04 9.79
C GLU A 142 -0.26 4.99 10.63
N PRO A 143 0.14 3.84 10.06
CA PRO A 143 0.93 2.88 10.81
C PRO A 143 2.08 3.66 11.41
N GLU A 144 2.26 3.61 12.73
CA GLU A 144 3.40 4.24 13.39
C GLU A 144 4.61 3.84 12.56
N GLU A 145 5.22 4.83 11.89
CA GLU A 145 6.35 4.57 11.01
C GLU A 145 7.36 3.87 11.89
N ASP A 146 7.59 2.57 11.66
CA ASP A 146 8.75 1.91 12.22
C ASP A 146 9.92 2.77 11.75
N PRO A 147 10.61 3.48 12.65
CA PRO A 147 11.64 4.43 12.27
C PRO A 147 12.69 3.77 11.39
N VAL A 148 12.83 2.44 11.49
CA VAL A 148 13.71 1.59 10.69
C VAL A 148 13.14 1.31 9.30
N ALA A 149 11.84 1.08 9.15
CA ALA A 149 11.20 0.85 7.85
C ALA A 149 11.17 2.12 7.00
N ALA A 150 10.91 3.29 7.60
CA ALA A 150 11.01 4.60 6.95
C ALA A 150 12.46 4.90 6.50
N TYR A 151 13.46 4.56 7.34
CA TYR A 151 14.88 4.71 7.00
C TYR A 151 15.34 3.80 5.86
N MET A 152 14.83 2.56 5.80
CA MET A 152 15.17 1.58 4.77
C MET A 152 14.44 1.85 3.44
N ALA A 153 13.20 2.36 3.48
CA ALA A 153 12.44 2.73 2.28
C ALA A 153 13.03 3.96 1.57
N GLY A 154 13.62 4.89 2.32
CA GLY A 154 14.39 6.02 1.78
C GLY A 154 15.64 5.62 0.97
N GLY A 155 16.09 4.36 1.07
CA GLY A 155 17.26 3.86 0.33
C GLY A 155 16.99 3.35 -1.09
N ASN A 156 15.72 3.19 -1.50
CA ASN A 156 15.42 2.49 -2.76
C ASN A 156 14.39 3.16 -3.68
N ALA A 157 14.00 4.41 -3.41
CA ALA A 157 13.07 5.18 -4.25
C ALA A 157 13.71 6.45 -4.85
N GLY A 158 14.70 6.25 -5.73
CA GLY A 158 14.96 7.14 -6.87
C GLY A 158 15.71 8.45 -6.62
N SER A 159 17.02 8.45 -6.90
CA SER A 159 17.67 9.58 -7.55
C SER A 159 18.80 9.12 -8.46
N GLY A 160 18.53 9.12 -9.76
CA GLY A 160 19.59 9.26 -10.75
C GLY A 160 20.06 10.71 -10.71
N GLY A 161 21.27 10.95 -10.21
CA GLY A 161 21.92 12.26 -10.31
C GLY A 161 22.83 12.61 -9.14
N GLY A 162 24.05 12.09 -9.15
CA GLY A 162 25.24 12.82 -8.68
C GLY A 162 25.28 13.31 -7.23
N ASN A 163 25.47 12.39 -6.28
CA ASN A 163 26.50 12.43 -5.23
C ASN A 163 26.17 11.32 -4.22
N GLY A 164 27.01 10.28 -4.12
CA GLY A 164 26.95 9.31 -3.02
C GLY A 164 27.24 10.02 -1.70
N SER A 165 26.18 10.49 -1.07
CA SER A 165 26.23 11.40 0.06
C SER A 165 26.57 10.63 1.35
N ASP A 166 27.12 11.33 2.34
CA ASP A 166 27.43 10.72 3.66
C ASP A 166 26.14 10.10 4.30
N ASP A 167 24.95 10.56 3.89
CA ASP A 167 23.65 10.08 4.36
C ASP A 167 23.33 8.65 3.87
N ASP A 168 23.65 8.32 2.60
CA ASP A 168 23.43 6.97 2.07
C ASP A 168 24.27 5.92 2.82
N LEU A 169 25.52 6.29 3.13
CA LEU A 169 26.44 5.46 3.92
C LEU A 169 25.98 5.31 5.37
N TYR A 170 25.40 6.35 5.95
CA TYR A 170 24.83 6.31 7.29
C TYR A 170 23.63 5.33 7.33
N ASN A 171 22.68 5.46 6.39
CA ASN A 171 21.51 4.59 6.31
C ASN A 171 21.91 3.11 6.16
N GLN A 172 22.88 2.84 5.30
CA GLN A 172 23.42 1.49 5.11
C GLN A 172 24.09 0.94 6.39
N ALA A 173 24.79 1.79 7.14
CA ALA A 173 25.42 1.41 8.39
C ALA A 173 24.39 1.07 9.48
N VAL A 174 23.30 1.85 9.59
CA VAL A 174 22.23 1.62 10.57
C VAL A 174 21.60 0.25 10.33
N GLY A 175 21.21 -0.05 9.09
CA GLY A 175 20.61 -1.34 8.75
C GLY A 175 21.51 -2.54 9.08
N ILE A 176 22.83 -2.41 8.89
CA ILE A 176 23.80 -3.46 9.25
C ILE A 176 23.88 -3.65 10.77
N VAL A 177 23.87 -2.56 11.54
CA VAL A 177 23.96 -2.58 13.01
C VAL A 177 22.71 -3.20 13.63
N LEU A 178 21.52 -2.84 13.14
CA LEU A 178 20.25 -3.38 13.61
C LEU A 178 20.16 -4.89 13.35
N ARG A 179 20.55 -5.32 12.15
CA ARG A 179 20.54 -6.74 11.75
C ARG A 179 21.54 -7.59 12.54
N GLU A 180 22.76 -7.08 12.74
CA GLU A 180 23.85 -7.88 13.33
C GLU A 180 24.00 -7.68 14.84
N LYS A 181 23.18 -6.77 15.42
CA LYS A 181 23.21 -6.33 16.83
C LYS A 181 24.64 -6.05 17.32
N LYS A 182 25.48 -5.48 16.44
CA LYS A 182 26.89 -5.18 16.68
C LYS A 182 27.18 -3.76 16.22
N ALA A 183 27.51 -2.89 17.17
CA ALA A 183 27.89 -1.52 16.91
C ALA A 183 29.32 -1.25 17.39
N SER A 184 30.25 -1.14 16.44
CA SER A 184 31.60 -0.61 16.69
C SER A 184 32.16 0.03 15.42
N THR A 185 33.06 1.01 15.61
CA THR A 185 33.73 1.71 14.51
C THR A 185 34.43 0.75 13.56
N SER A 186 35.15 -0.23 14.10
CA SER A 186 35.86 -1.26 13.32
C SER A 186 34.93 -2.23 12.60
N PHE A 187 33.72 -2.47 13.13
CA PHE A 187 32.72 -3.30 12.48
C PHE A 187 32.13 -2.61 11.25
N ILE A 188 31.71 -1.36 11.39
CA ILE A 188 31.19 -0.54 10.29
C ILE A 188 32.26 -0.31 9.22
N GLN A 189 33.49 -0.01 9.64
CA GLN A 189 34.62 0.16 8.74
C GLN A 189 34.81 -1.04 7.80
N ARG A 190 34.78 -2.27 8.34
CA ARG A 190 34.93 -3.49 7.54
C ARG A 190 33.73 -3.78 6.67
N LYS A 191 32.51 -3.61 7.19
CA LYS A 191 31.28 -3.94 6.47
C LYS A 191 31.01 -2.99 5.30
N LEU A 192 31.38 -1.71 5.42
CA LEU A 192 31.19 -0.69 4.38
C LEU A 192 32.46 -0.35 3.60
N SER A 193 33.60 -0.95 3.94
CA SER A 193 34.89 -0.68 3.30
C SER A 193 35.27 0.82 3.27
N ILE A 194 34.94 1.55 4.33
CA ILE A 194 35.21 2.99 4.47
C ILE A 194 36.43 3.25 5.39
N GLY A 195 36.95 4.48 5.37
CA GLY A 195 38.02 4.90 6.28
C GLY A 195 37.57 5.01 7.74
N TYR A 196 38.50 4.84 8.69
CA TYR A 196 38.22 4.85 10.13
C TYR A 196 37.48 6.11 10.60
N ASN A 197 37.93 7.31 10.20
CA ASN A 197 37.29 8.57 10.59
C ASN A 197 35.86 8.72 10.06
N ARG A 198 35.55 8.08 8.92
CA ARG A 198 34.19 8.09 8.36
C ARG A 198 33.30 7.12 9.13
N ALA A 199 33.81 5.93 9.46
CA ALA A 199 33.11 4.98 10.32
C ALA A 199 32.88 5.53 11.74
N ALA A 200 33.82 6.32 12.27
CA ALA A 200 33.71 6.94 13.59
C ALA A 200 32.57 7.98 13.60
N ARG A 201 32.56 8.90 12.63
CA ARG A 201 31.47 9.89 12.46
C ARG A 201 30.09 9.23 12.36
N ILE A 202 29.99 8.15 11.58
CA ILE A 202 28.73 7.40 11.44
C ILE A 202 28.27 6.82 12.79
N ILE A 203 29.19 6.27 13.59
CA ILE A 203 28.89 5.71 14.90
C ILE A 203 28.54 6.78 15.94
N GLU A 204 29.19 7.94 15.89
CA GLU A 204 28.86 9.10 16.73
C GLU A 204 27.47 9.63 16.40
N GLN A 205 27.15 9.76 15.12
CA GLN A 205 25.82 10.15 14.65
C GLN A 205 24.74 9.11 15.02
N MET A 206 25.07 7.81 15.10
CA MET A 206 24.16 6.78 15.62
C MET A 206 23.92 6.90 17.13
N GLU A 207 24.90 7.36 17.89
CA GLU A 207 24.77 7.61 19.32
C GLU A 207 23.90 8.84 19.58
N GLU A 208 24.15 9.94 18.86
CA GLU A 208 23.34 11.17 18.93
C GLU A 208 21.88 10.92 18.55
N ASN A 209 21.63 10.06 17.56
CA ASN A 209 20.30 9.69 17.11
C ASN A 209 19.66 8.56 17.95
N GLY A 210 20.30 8.10 19.02
CA GLY A 210 19.74 7.10 19.92
C GLY A 210 19.62 5.68 19.34
N VAL A 211 20.31 5.39 18.23
CA VAL A 211 20.35 4.05 17.60
C VAL A 211 21.25 3.11 18.40
N VAL A 212 22.32 3.64 19.00
CA VAL A 212 23.29 2.88 19.80
C VAL A 212 23.62 3.60 21.09
N SER A 213 24.00 2.85 22.13
CA SER A 213 24.44 3.41 23.41
C SER A 213 25.79 4.11 23.29
N GLY A 214 26.13 4.86 24.33
CA GLY A 214 27.51 5.28 24.57
C GLY A 214 28.46 4.08 24.65
N ALA A 215 29.73 4.32 24.32
CA ALA A 215 30.75 3.28 24.33
C ALA A 215 31.00 2.77 25.76
N ASN A 216 30.98 1.46 25.95
CA ASN A 216 31.44 0.85 27.19
C ASN A 216 32.97 0.86 27.29
N HIS A 217 33.52 0.34 28.39
CA HIS A 217 34.95 0.33 28.69
C HIS A 217 35.83 -0.41 27.66
N VAL A 218 35.23 -1.14 26.71
CA VAL A 218 35.90 -1.90 25.64
C VAL A 218 35.54 -1.36 24.25
N GLY A 219 34.85 -0.20 24.17
CA GLY A 219 34.45 0.43 22.90
C GLY A 219 33.31 -0.28 22.17
N LYS A 220 32.58 -1.20 22.84
CA LYS A 220 31.35 -1.79 22.32
C LYS A 220 30.16 -0.91 22.70
N ARG A 221 29.19 -0.84 21.80
CA ARG A 221 27.94 -0.10 21.98
C ARG A 221 26.77 -1.07 21.88
N GLU A 222 25.78 -0.90 22.75
CA GLU A 222 24.53 -1.64 22.71
C GLU A 222 23.61 -1.03 21.66
N VAL A 223 22.83 -1.85 20.95
CA VAL A 223 21.89 -1.37 19.94
C VAL A 223 20.55 -1.13 20.64
N LEU A 224 20.09 0.12 20.65
CA LEU A 224 18.96 0.58 21.48
C LEU A 224 17.60 0.47 20.79
N MET A 225 17.57 0.31 19.46
CA MET A 225 16.34 0.09 18.71
C MET A 225 15.99 -1.41 18.65
N GLU A 226 14.72 -1.72 18.97
CA GLU A 226 14.07 -3.03 18.88
C GLU A 226 12.78 -2.93 18.07
N ASN A 227 12.31 -4.06 17.53
CA ASN A 227 10.95 -4.17 16.99
C ASN A 227 9.92 -3.86 18.09
N MET A 228 8.73 -3.39 17.72
CA MET A 228 7.62 -3.18 18.69
C MET A 228 7.26 -4.44 19.50
N ASP A 229 7.66 -5.64 19.04
CA ASP A 229 7.43 -6.92 19.71
C ASP A 229 8.67 -7.48 20.44
N GLY A 230 9.78 -6.72 20.49
CA GLY A 230 11.04 -7.14 21.13
C GLY A 230 11.77 -8.29 20.43
N SER A 231 11.35 -8.70 19.22
CA SER A 231 12.02 -9.75 18.45
C SER A 231 13.29 -9.24 17.76
N PRO A 232 14.29 -10.11 17.51
CA PRO A 232 15.31 -9.84 16.49
C PRO A 232 14.65 -9.70 15.12
N TYR A 233 15.11 -8.76 14.29
CA TYR A 233 14.72 -8.71 12.88
C TYR A 233 15.16 -9.99 12.17
N GLU A 234 14.25 -10.95 12.03
CA GLU A 234 14.42 -12.12 11.16
C GLU A 234 13.97 -11.77 9.74
N TYR A 235 14.78 -12.17 8.77
CA TYR A 235 14.38 -12.25 7.36
C TYR A 235 13.65 -13.57 7.11
#